data_AF-A0AAV4XPN8-F1
#
_entry.id   AF-A0AAV4XPN8-F1
#
_cell.length_a   1.000
_cell.length_b   1.000
_cell.length_c   1.000
_cell.angle_alpha   90.00
_cell.angle_beta   90.00
_cell.angle_gamma   90.00
#
_symmetry.space_group_name_H-M   'P 1'
#
loop_
_entity.id
_entity.type
_entity.pdbx_description
1 polymer ?
#
loop_
_entity_poly.entity_id
_entity_poly.type
_entity_poly.pdbx_seq_one_letter_code
_entity_poly.pdbx_strand_id
1 'polypeptide(L)'
;MVLMIEKGVRGGISQCCNRYSKANNKYMKEYDKNKESNYLMYLDANNLYGWAMSQYLPHGGFKWVNNNNIKNILKCPDDSKKGYILEVDLEYPKELHDYHTDLPLAPEKKKIPDGSKQEKLLTTLYDKTSYVFAL
;
A
#
# COMPACT_ATOMS: atom_id res chain seq x y z
N MET A 1 -6.61 -18.50 12.60
CA MET A 1 -5.74 -18.33 11.42
C MET A 1 -6.52 -17.74 10.25
N VAL A 2 -7.62 -18.38 9.80
CA VAL A 2 -8.49 -17.83 8.73
C VAL A 2 -8.89 -16.37 8.98
N LEU A 3 -9.44 -16.06 10.16
CA LEU A 3 -9.85 -14.69 10.50
C LEU A 3 -8.69 -13.65 10.45
N MET A 4 -7.48 -14.06 10.83
CA MET A 4 -6.28 -13.22 10.75
C MET A 4 -5.93 -12.94 9.28
N ILE A 5 -5.96 -13.98 8.43
CA ILE A 5 -5.71 -13.85 7.00
C ILE A 5 -6.76 -12.94 6.35
N GLU A 6 -8.05 -13.17 6.62
CA GLU A 6 -9.16 -12.36 6.10
C GLU A 6 -9.04 -10.88 6.53
N LYS A 7 -8.63 -10.62 7.77
CA LYS A 7 -8.34 -9.26 8.27
C LYS A 7 -7.22 -8.58 7.48
N GLY A 8 -6.24 -9.33 6.98
CA GLY A 8 -5.15 -8.83 6.15
C GLY A 8 -5.51 -8.60 4.68
N VAL A 9 -6.59 -9.21 4.17
CA VAL A 9 -7.03 -9.04 2.77
C VAL A 9 -7.53 -7.62 2.55
N ARG A 10 -6.96 -6.93 1.55
CA ARG A 10 -7.32 -5.56 1.15
C ARG A 10 -7.54 -5.50 -0.35
N GLY A 11 -8.37 -4.54 -0.80
CA GLY A 11 -8.59 -4.28 -2.22
C GLY A 11 -7.53 -3.36 -2.81
N GLY A 12 -7.78 -2.89 -4.04
CA GLY A 12 -6.96 -1.85 -4.67
C GLY A 12 -7.09 -0.50 -3.94
N ILE A 13 -5.98 0.23 -3.87
CA ILE A 13 -5.96 1.60 -3.37
C ILE A 13 -6.50 2.52 -4.47
N SER A 14 -7.47 3.36 -4.13
CA SER A 14 -7.95 4.43 -4.99
C SER A 14 -7.88 5.73 -4.20
N GLN A 15 -6.97 6.62 -4.62
CA GLN A 15 -6.65 7.86 -3.90
C GLN A 15 -6.45 9.00 -4.89
N CYS A 16 -6.87 10.20 -4.49
CA CYS A 16 -6.62 11.44 -5.21
C CYS A 16 -5.85 12.39 -4.30
N CYS A 17 -4.52 12.45 -4.47
CA CYS A 17 -3.60 13.19 -3.59
C CYS A 17 -3.55 14.67 -3.97
N ASN A 18 -3.58 14.95 -5.28
CA ASN A 18 -3.74 16.28 -5.82
C ASN A 18 -5.06 16.38 -6.61
N ARG A 19 -5.95 17.29 -6.18
CA ARG A 19 -7.29 17.45 -6.77
C ARG A 19 -7.27 18.08 -8.16
N TYR A 20 -6.23 18.86 -8.47
CA TYR A 20 -6.13 19.55 -9.76
C TYR A 20 -4.67 19.77 -10.14
N SER A 21 -4.34 19.39 -11.37
CA SER A 21 -3.09 19.75 -12.01
C SER A 21 -3.36 20.12 -13.46
N LYS A 22 -2.66 21.15 -13.95
CA LYS A 22 -2.74 21.60 -15.34
C LYS A 22 -1.34 21.57 -15.94
N ALA A 23 -1.21 20.87 -17.05
CA ALA A 23 0.03 20.84 -17.81
C ALA A 23 0.35 22.24 -18.39
N ASN A 24 1.58 22.71 -18.19
CA ASN A 24 2.16 23.87 -18.85
C ASN A 24 3.40 23.42 -19.63
N ASN A 25 3.24 22.99 -20.87
CA ASN A 25 4.38 22.67 -21.72
C ASN A 25 4.15 23.16 -23.15
N LYS A 26 5.24 23.26 -23.90
CA LYS A 26 5.28 23.84 -25.26
C LYS A 26 4.34 23.21 -26.28
N TYR A 27 3.78 22.02 -26.00
CA TYR A 27 2.84 21.34 -26.88
C TYR A 27 1.38 21.76 -26.62
N MET A 28 1.10 22.50 -25.54
CA MET A 28 -0.23 22.97 -25.19
C MET A 28 -0.57 24.28 -25.90
N LYS A 29 -1.83 24.45 -26.32
CA LYS A 29 -2.33 25.70 -26.95
C LYS A 29 -2.22 26.92 -26.04
N GLU A 30 -2.38 26.72 -24.74
CA GLU A 30 -2.34 27.77 -23.71
C GLU A 30 -0.99 27.84 -22.98
N TYR A 31 0.10 27.43 -23.64
CA TYR A 31 1.44 27.44 -23.05
C TYR A 31 1.87 28.87 -22.65
N ASP A 32 2.31 29.00 -21.40
CA ASP A 32 2.83 30.26 -20.86
C ASP A 32 4.33 30.12 -20.60
N LYS A 33 5.14 30.83 -21.41
CA LYS A 33 6.60 30.85 -21.31
C LYS A 33 7.12 31.45 -20.00
N ASN A 34 6.30 32.21 -19.28
CA ASN A 34 6.68 32.84 -18.02
C ASN A 34 6.44 31.92 -16.81
N LYS A 35 5.79 30.76 -17.02
CA LYS A 35 5.55 29.76 -15.99
C LYS A 35 6.49 28.57 -16.17
N GLU A 36 6.77 27.88 -15.07
CA GLU A 36 7.55 26.64 -15.09
C GLU A 36 6.91 25.60 -16.02
N SER A 37 7.75 24.89 -16.77
CA SER A 37 7.27 23.86 -17.68
C SER A 37 7.01 22.56 -16.92
N ASN A 38 5.81 21.99 -17.07
CA ASN A 38 5.45 20.72 -16.46
C ASN A 38 4.64 19.82 -17.43
N TYR A 39 4.64 18.53 -17.13
CA TYR A 39 3.98 17.50 -17.90
C TYR A 39 3.12 16.65 -16.98
N LEU A 40 2.01 16.14 -17.50
CA LEU A 40 1.22 15.12 -16.83
C LEU A 40 1.59 13.76 -17.44
N MET A 41 1.88 12.80 -16.58
CA MET A 41 2.19 11.44 -16.97
C MET A 41 1.06 10.52 -16.52
N TYR A 42 0.59 9.68 -17.44
CA TYR A 42 -0.35 8.60 -17.13
C TYR A 42 0.40 7.28 -17.25
N LEU A 43 0.41 6.52 -16.15
CA LEU A 43 1.03 5.20 -16.07
C LEU A 43 -0.07 4.18 -15.78
N ASP A 44 -0.09 3.11 -16.57
CA ASP A 44 -1.00 1.98 -16.38
C ASP A 44 -0.20 0.68 -16.48
N ALA A 45 -0.44 -0.23 -15.54
CA ALA A 45 0.22 -1.52 -15.48
C ALA A 45 -0.60 -2.57 -16.24
N ASN A 46 -0.05 -3.07 -17.35
CA ASN A 46 -0.66 -4.14 -18.12
C ASN A 46 -0.78 -5.43 -17.29
N ASN A 47 -2.01 -5.90 -17.08
CA ASN A 47 -2.30 -7.16 -16.37
C ASN A 47 -1.67 -7.25 -14.96
N LEU A 48 -1.87 -6.21 -14.14
CA LEU A 48 -1.30 -6.11 -12.79
C LEU A 48 -1.54 -7.36 -11.93
N TYR A 49 -2.77 -7.87 -11.86
CA TYR A 49 -3.07 -9.07 -11.08
C TYR A 49 -2.46 -10.33 -11.69
N GLY A 50 -2.36 -10.44 -13.02
CA GLY A 50 -1.68 -11.58 -13.65
C GLY A 50 -0.18 -11.62 -13.33
N TRP A 51 0.47 -10.45 -13.31
CA TRP A 51 1.85 -10.34 -12.86
C TRP A 51 2.00 -10.72 -11.38
N ALA A 52 1.09 -10.26 -10.52
CA ALA A 52 1.08 -10.61 -9.09
C ALA A 52 0.84 -12.11 -8.85
N MET A 53 -0.05 -12.73 -9.63
CA MET A 53 -0.32 -14.18 -9.60
C MET A 53 0.84 -15.03 -10.13
N SER A 54 1.79 -14.42 -10.85
CA SER A 54 3.01 -15.09 -11.31
C SER A 54 4.13 -15.06 -10.27
N GLN A 55 3.94 -14.38 -9.14
CA GLN A 55 4.91 -14.34 -8.04
C GLN A 55 4.80 -15.60 -7.17
N TYR A 56 5.75 -15.79 -6.25
CA TYR A 56 5.70 -16.86 -5.26
C TYR A 56 4.57 -16.58 -4.25
N LEU A 57 3.54 -17.44 -4.25
CA LEU A 57 2.33 -17.23 -3.44
C LEU A 57 2.11 -18.36 -2.43
N PRO A 58 1.58 -18.04 -1.22
CA PRO A 58 1.25 -19.06 -0.23
C PRO A 58 0.07 -19.90 -0.71
N HIS A 59 0.28 -21.22 -0.82
CA HIS A 59 -0.75 -22.15 -1.29
C HIS A 59 -1.13 -23.23 -0.26
N GLY A 60 -0.41 -23.36 0.86
CA GLY A 60 -0.74 -24.34 1.90
C GLY A 60 0.33 -24.50 2.98
N GLY A 61 0.11 -25.47 3.88
CA GLY A 61 1.06 -25.80 4.94
C GLY A 61 1.12 -24.80 6.09
N PHE A 62 0.09 -23.97 6.25
CA PHE A 62 0.04 -22.93 7.28
C PHE A 62 0.11 -23.52 8.69
N LYS A 63 1.02 -22.99 9.50
CA LYS A 63 1.21 -23.38 10.90
C LYS A 63 1.57 -22.14 11.72
N TRP A 64 1.05 -22.07 12.93
CA TRP A 64 1.53 -21.09 13.89
C TRP A 64 2.97 -21.42 14.28
N VAL A 65 3.81 -20.39 14.32
CA VAL A 65 5.21 -20.50 14.72
C VAL A 65 5.45 -19.55 15.88
N ASN A 66 6.07 -20.07 16.94
CA ASN A 66 6.47 -19.24 18.08
C ASN A 66 7.90 -18.76 17.82
N ASN A 67 8.05 -17.81 16.89
CA ASN A 67 9.33 -17.22 16.52
C ASN A 67 9.25 -15.70 16.62
N ASN A 68 10.00 -15.14 17.57
CA ASN A 68 9.98 -13.70 17.85
C ASN A 68 11.16 -12.96 17.18
N ASN A 69 11.94 -13.64 16.34
CA ASN A 69 13.09 -13.00 15.69
C ASN A 69 12.68 -12.30 14.38
N ILE A 70 12.15 -11.09 14.54
CA ILE A 70 11.73 -10.20 13.44
C ILE A 70 12.87 -10.00 12.42
N LYS A 71 14.13 -9.86 12.86
CA LYS A 71 15.27 -9.61 11.96
C LYS A 71 15.50 -10.76 10.96
N ASN A 72 15.24 -12.00 11.36
CA ASN A 72 15.37 -13.14 10.47
C ASN A 72 14.16 -13.24 9.53
N ILE A 73 12.97 -12.92 10.03
CA ILE A 73 11.74 -12.92 9.23
C ILE A 73 11.82 -11.88 8.10
N LEU A 74 12.27 -10.66 8.39
CA LEU A 74 12.43 -9.59 7.41
C LEU A 74 13.54 -9.85 6.37
N LYS A 75 14.37 -10.87 6.57
CA LYS A 75 15.40 -11.31 5.61
C LYS A 75 14.93 -12.46 4.73
N CYS A 76 13.69 -12.92 4.89
CA CYS A 76 13.11 -13.95 4.04
C CYS A 76 13.05 -13.43 2.59
N PRO A 77 13.62 -14.16 1.62
CA PRO A 77 13.47 -13.81 0.21
C PRO A 77 12.03 -14.00 -0.29
N ASP A 78 11.61 -13.18 -1.26
CA ASP A 78 10.28 -13.24 -1.87
C ASP A 78 10.00 -14.58 -2.59
N ASP A 79 11.05 -15.30 -3.02
CA ASP A 79 10.98 -16.60 -3.70
C ASP A 79 11.22 -17.79 -2.74
N SER A 80 11.20 -17.53 -1.43
CA SER A 80 11.39 -18.57 -0.41
C SER A 80 10.28 -19.62 -0.46
N LYS A 81 10.66 -20.89 -0.27
CA LYS A 81 9.71 -22.01 -0.09
C LYS A 81 8.82 -21.87 1.16
N LYS A 82 9.19 -21.00 2.10
CA LYS A 82 8.44 -20.72 3.32
C LYS A 82 8.41 -19.20 3.54
N GLY A 83 7.21 -18.64 3.58
CA GLY A 83 6.97 -17.25 3.96
C GLY A 83 6.37 -17.11 5.37
N TYR A 84 6.07 -15.88 5.74
CA TYR A 84 5.49 -15.52 7.04
C TYR A 84 4.27 -14.63 6.85
N ILE A 85 3.20 -14.89 7.61
CA ILE A 85 2.10 -13.93 7.78
C ILE A 85 2.24 -13.37 9.19
N LEU A 86 2.32 -12.05 9.29
CA LEU A 86 2.58 -11.34 10.54
C LEU A 86 1.36 -10.53 10.94
N GLU A 87 1.10 -10.46 12.24
CA GLU A 87 0.20 -9.49 12.86
C GLU A 87 1.03 -8.68 13.86
N VAL A 88 1.21 -7.39 13.60
CA VAL A 88 2.13 -6.52 14.35
C VAL A 88 1.55 -5.14 14.55
N ASP A 89 2.06 -4.41 15.53
CA ASP A 89 1.88 -2.97 15.63
C ASP A 89 2.98 -2.27 14.82
N LEU A 90 2.60 -1.24 14.05
CA LEU A 90 3.51 -0.47 13.21
C LEU A 90 3.48 0.98 13.68
N GLU A 91 4.64 1.51 14.05
CA GLU A 91 4.84 2.94 14.22
C GLU A 91 5.05 3.59 12.84
N TYR A 92 4.49 4.78 12.64
CA TYR A 92 4.70 5.58 11.43
C TYR A 92 5.54 6.82 11.79
N PRO A 93 6.87 6.76 11.58
CA PRO A 93 7.76 7.84 12.00
C PRO A 93 7.46 9.17 11.31
N LYS A 94 7.49 10.27 12.08
CA LYS A 94 7.12 11.61 11.61
C LYS A 94 8.02 12.09 10.48
N GLU A 95 9.29 11.72 10.50
CA GLU A 95 10.27 12.04 9.46
C GLU A 95 9.91 11.49 8.08
N LEU A 96 9.03 10.49 7.99
CA LEU A 96 8.56 9.92 6.72
C LEU A 96 7.30 10.61 6.18
N HIS A 97 6.68 11.52 6.93
CA HIS A 97 5.36 12.06 6.58
C HIS A 97 5.39 12.84 5.27
N ASP A 98 6.36 13.74 5.11
CA ASP A 98 6.48 14.55 3.89
C ASP A 98 6.74 13.67 2.67
N TYR A 99 7.62 12.66 2.82
CA TYR A 99 7.96 11.75 1.73
C TYR A 99 6.80 10.81 1.35
N HIS A 100 5.97 10.43 2.31
CA HIS A 100 4.85 9.51 2.09
C HIS A 100 3.49 10.22 1.97
N THR A 101 3.45 11.56 1.87
CA THR A 101 2.18 12.32 1.87
C THR A 101 1.25 11.90 0.73
N ASP A 102 1.81 11.63 -0.45
CA ASP A 102 1.03 11.24 -1.62
C ASP A 102 0.52 9.79 -1.50
N LEU A 103 1.33 8.86 -0.99
CA LEU A 103 0.94 7.46 -0.89
C LEU A 103 1.42 6.84 0.43
N PRO A 104 0.71 7.09 1.55
CA PRO A 104 1.04 6.49 2.83
C PRO A 104 1.03 4.96 2.76
N LEU A 105 2.03 4.34 3.41
CA LEU A 105 2.15 2.89 3.46
C LEU A 105 1.13 2.28 4.43
N ALA A 106 1.00 0.95 4.35
CA ALA A 106 0.17 0.15 5.25
C ALA A 106 -1.31 0.61 5.30
N PRO A 107 -2.05 0.57 4.17
CA PRO A 107 -3.45 0.99 4.15
C PRO A 107 -4.33 0.12 5.05
N GLU A 108 -5.36 0.70 5.64
CA GLU A 108 -6.23 0.07 6.63
C GLU A 108 -7.72 0.22 6.27
N LYS A 109 -8.53 -0.79 6.60
CA LYS A 109 -9.98 -0.71 6.45
C LYS A 109 -10.57 0.00 7.66
N LYS A 110 -11.25 1.14 7.44
CA LYS A 110 -11.93 1.89 8.49
C LYS A 110 -13.32 2.35 8.03
N LYS A 111 -14.24 2.46 8.97
CA LYS A 111 -15.57 3.05 8.75
C LYS A 111 -15.48 4.53 9.07
N ILE A 112 -15.40 5.37 8.04
CA ILE A 112 -15.34 6.83 8.18
C ILE A 112 -16.42 7.49 7.31
N PRO A 113 -17.19 8.46 7.84
CA PRO A 113 -17.20 8.94 9.23
C PRO A 113 -17.79 7.90 10.20
N ASP A 114 -17.68 8.15 11.51
CA ASP A 114 -18.26 7.29 12.54
C ASP A 114 -19.76 7.06 12.28
N GLY A 115 -20.17 5.79 12.31
CA GLY A 115 -21.52 5.38 11.91
C GLY A 115 -21.69 5.02 10.43
N SER A 116 -20.63 5.12 9.60
CA SER A 116 -20.65 4.61 8.22
C SER A 116 -20.96 3.10 8.20
N LYS A 117 -21.88 2.69 7.32
CA LYS A 117 -22.19 1.27 7.07
C LYS A 117 -21.14 0.59 6.19
N GLN A 118 -20.31 1.36 5.49
CA GLN A 118 -19.32 0.88 4.55
C GLN A 118 -17.90 1.13 5.07
N GLU A 119 -17.07 0.10 4.97
CA GLU A 119 -15.63 0.22 5.19
C GLU A 119 -14.97 0.80 3.94
N LYS A 120 -14.02 1.69 4.17
CA LYS A 120 -13.16 2.25 3.13
C LYS A 120 -11.72 1.87 3.43
N LEU A 121 -10.96 1.58 2.38
CA LEU A 121 -9.52 1.41 2.47
C LEU A 121 -8.88 2.79 2.49
N LEU A 122 -8.14 3.09 3.55
CA LEU A 122 -7.54 4.40 3.78
C LEU A 122 -6.03 4.28 3.89
N THR A 123 -5.33 5.21 3.24
CA THR A 123 -3.90 5.46 3.40
C THR A 123 -3.74 6.59 4.41
N THR A 124 -3.22 6.28 5.60
CA THR A 124 -3.06 7.24 6.70
C THR A 124 -1.64 7.22 7.22
N LEU A 125 -1.14 8.37 7.70
CA LEU A 125 0.18 8.52 8.31
C LEU A 125 0.16 8.23 9.83
N TYR A 126 -0.84 7.49 10.31
CA TYR A 126 -0.95 7.13 11.72
C TYR A 126 -0.28 5.78 12.01
N ASP A 127 0.05 5.54 13.27
CA ASP A 127 0.41 4.21 13.72
C ASP A 127 -0.71 3.21 13.42
N LYS A 128 -0.33 1.95 13.19
CA LYS A 128 -1.25 0.85 12.93
C LYS A 128 -1.17 -0.14 14.07
N THR A 129 -2.32 -0.62 14.51
CA THR A 129 -2.40 -1.67 15.54
C THR A 129 -2.88 -2.97 14.92
N SER A 130 -2.25 -4.08 15.31
CA SER A 130 -2.60 -5.43 14.88
C SER A 130 -2.75 -5.54 13.35
N TYR A 131 -1.79 -4.96 12.62
CA TYR A 131 -1.73 -4.90 11.17
C TYR A 131 -1.25 -6.23 10.61
N VAL A 132 -2.04 -6.81 9.70
CA VAL A 132 -1.70 -8.09 9.07
C VAL A 132 -1.09 -7.88 7.68
N PHE A 133 0.05 -8.52 7.41
CA PHE A 133 0.68 -8.60 6.08
C PHE A 133 1.48 -9.89 5.89
N ALA A 134 1.82 -10.21 4.65
CA ALA A 134 2.59 -11.40 4.28
C ALA A 134 3.98 -11.02 3.74
N LEU A 135 4.95 -11.88 4.02
CA LEU A 135 6.34 -11.86 3.57
C LEU A 135 6.71 -13.22 2.97
#